data_AF-A0A7X7ZUS1-F1
#
_entry.id   AF-A0A7X7ZUS1-F1
#
_cell.length_a   1.000
_cell.length_b   1.000
_cell.length_c   1.000
_cell.angle_alpha   90.00
_cell.angle_beta   90.00
_cell.angle_gamma   90.00
#
_symmetry.space_group_name_H-M   'P 1'
#
loop_
_entity.id
_entity.type
_entity.pdbx_description
1 polymer ?
#
loop_
_entity_poly.entity_id
_entity_poly.type
_entity_poly.pdbx_seq_one_letter_code
_entity_poly.pdbx_strand_id
1 'polypeptide(L)'
;MRIPGDVPKITGIYGPQKNTGRVGRTGAVTSGKDVLSISSEAKDFQTVLKALREVPDIRQEKVEGILGKIEAGQYDVKGRDVAEKVIRSVFDRKA
;
A
#
# COMPACT_ATOMS: atom_id res chain seq x y z
N MET A 1 -51.77 6.39 -20.13
CA MET A 1 -50.86 7.30 -20.83
C MET A 1 -49.98 6.47 -21.77
N ARG A 2 -49.92 6.86 -23.06
CA ARG A 2 -49.20 6.18 -24.15
C ARG A 2 -47.81 6.81 -24.33
N ILE A 3 -46.76 6.01 -24.40
CA ILE A 3 -45.47 6.41 -24.96
C ILE A 3 -45.25 5.54 -26.22
N PRO A 4 -45.10 6.15 -27.42
CA PRO A 4 -44.89 5.43 -28.65
C PRO A 4 -43.39 5.14 -28.82
N GLY A 5 -43.03 3.89 -29.06
CA GLY A 5 -41.67 3.50 -29.43
C GLY A 5 -41.77 2.47 -30.53
N ASP A 6 -41.50 2.88 -31.77
CA ASP A 6 -41.48 2.03 -32.94
C ASP A 6 -40.45 0.90 -32.75
N VAL A 7 -40.93 -0.34 -32.84
CA VAL A 7 -40.11 -1.55 -32.82
C VAL A 7 -39.74 -1.86 -34.28
N PRO A 8 -38.46 -1.79 -34.69
CA PRO A 8 -38.09 -2.17 -36.05
C PRO A 8 -38.24 -3.70 -36.21
N LYS A 9 -39.11 -4.11 -37.14
CA LYS A 9 -39.36 -5.50 -37.53
C LYS A 9 -38.06 -6.20 -37.96
N ILE A 10 -37.64 -7.20 -37.19
CA ILE A 10 -36.61 -8.18 -37.58
C ILE A 10 -37.23 -9.37 -38.32
N THR A 11 -37.70 -9.15 -39.54
CA THR A 11 -38.10 -10.24 -40.44
C THR A 11 -37.65 -9.87 -41.85
N GLY A 12 -36.41 -10.22 -42.21
CA GLY A 12 -35.91 -9.77 -43.51
C GLY A 12 -34.66 -10.39 -44.08
N ILE A 13 -33.96 -11.35 -43.45
CA ILE A 13 -32.75 -11.92 -44.08
C ILE A 13 -32.50 -13.38 -43.66
N TYR A 14 -33.51 -14.25 -43.78
CA TYR A 14 -33.26 -15.64 -44.18
C TYR A 14 -33.24 -15.64 -45.71
N GLY A 15 -32.05 -15.58 -46.29
CA GLY A 15 -31.84 -15.68 -47.74
C GLY A 15 -30.43 -16.23 -48.01
N PRO A 16 -30.28 -17.40 -48.64
CA PRO A 16 -28.96 -17.96 -48.90
C PRO A 16 -28.44 -17.41 -50.23
N GLN A 17 -27.51 -16.45 -50.21
CA GLN A 17 -26.77 -16.12 -51.44
C GLN A 17 -25.35 -15.59 -51.20
N LYS A 18 -24.41 -16.52 -51.33
CA LYS A 18 -23.07 -16.46 -51.95
C LYS A 18 -22.37 -15.10 -52.17
N ASN A 19 -21.11 -15.10 -51.69
CA ASN A 19 -19.89 -14.45 -52.21
C ASN A 19 -19.74 -12.92 -52.07
N THR A 20 -18.75 -12.49 -51.30
CA THR A 20 -17.54 -11.78 -51.80
C THR A 20 -16.60 -11.45 -50.63
N GLY A 21 -15.31 -11.62 -50.86
CA GLY A 21 -14.30 -11.63 -49.81
C GLY A 21 -13.98 -10.27 -49.18
N ARG A 22 -13.42 -10.35 -47.97
CA ARG A 22 -12.25 -9.59 -47.52
C ARG A 22 -11.87 -10.06 -46.12
N VAL A 23 -10.77 -10.78 -46.04
CA VAL A 23 -9.99 -10.90 -44.80
C VAL A 23 -9.51 -9.49 -44.46
N GLY A 24 -9.88 -8.99 -43.29
CA GLY A 24 -9.38 -7.70 -42.84
C GLY A 24 -10.09 -7.17 -41.61
N ARG A 25 -9.35 -7.16 -40.50
CA ARG A 25 -9.63 -6.54 -39.20
C ARG A 25 -10.36 -7.47 -38.22
N THR A 26 -9.59 -8.35 -37.60
CA THR A 26 -9.73 -8.56 -36.16
C THR A 26 -9.53 -7.19 -35.50
N GLY A 27 -10.62 -6.48 -35.27
CA GLY A 27 -10.61 -5.31 -34.40
C GLY A 27 -10.04 -5.77 -33.07
N ALA A 28 -8.83 -5.31 -32.75
CA ALA A 28 -8.24 -5.55 -31.46
C ALA A 28 -9.26 -5.10 -30.42
N VAL A 29 -9.84 -6.06 -29.70
CA VAL A 29 -10.53 -5.78 -28.45
C VAL A 29 -9.46 -5.10 -27.62
N THR A 30 -9.55 -3.78 -27.54
CA THR A 30 -8.68 -3.01 -26.68
C THR A 30 -9.15 -3.41 -25.29
N SER A 31 -8.46 -4.38 -24.69
CA SER A 31 -8.64 -4.67 -23.28
C SER A 31 -8.47 -3.34 -22.58
N GLY A 32 -9.56 -2.87 -21.95
CA GLY A 32 -9.48 -1.68 -21.12
C GLY A 32 -8.34 -1.91 -20.16
N LYS A 33 -7.25 -1.16 -20.29
CA LYS A 33 -6.14 -1.25 -19.36
C LYS A 33 -6.70 -0.74 -18.04
N ASP A 34 -6.80 -1.62 -17.05
CA ASP A 34 -7.13 -1.20 -15.69
C ASP A 34 -6.11 -0.13 -15.28
N VAL A 35 -6.59 1.08 -15.03
CA VAL A 35 -5.77 2.21 -14.62
C VAL A 35 -5.73 2.22 -13.09
N LEU A 36 -4.59 1.81 -12.54
CA LEU A 36 -4.33 1.94 -11.11
C LEU A 36 -3.95 3.38 -10.77
N SER A 37 -4.84 4.11 -10.10
CA SER A 37 -4.54 5.43 -9.55
C SER A 37 -4.20 5.32 -8.06
N ILE A 38 -2.94 5.57 -7.71
CA ILE A 38 -2.47 5.62 -6.31
C ILE A 38 -2.44 7.09 -5.88
N SER A 39 -3.07 7.41 -4.75
CA SER A 39 -3.06 8.78 -4.21
C SER A 39 -1.63 9.25 -3.87
N SER A 40 -1.40 10.56 -3.93
CA SER A 40 -0.13 11.17 -3.54
C SER A 40 0.27 10.78 -2.11
N GLU A 41 -0.69 10.86 -1.20
CA GLU A 41 -0.48 10.59 0.22
C GLU A 41 -0.09 9.13 0.45
N ALA A 42 -0.69 8.18 -0.29
CA ALA A 42 -0.33 6.77 -0.19
C ALA A 42 1.12 6.50 -0.63
N LYS A 43 1.64 7.23 -1.61
CA LYS A 43 3.04 7.14 -2.03
C LYS A 43 3.98 7.71 -0.95
N ASP A 44 3.58 8.81 -0.33
CA ASP A 44 4.35 9.42 0.76
C ASP A 44 4.41 8.49 1.98
N PHE A 45 3.27 7.92 2.37
CA PHE A 45 3.21 6.91 3.43
C PHE A 45 4.10 5.70 3.14
N GLN A 46 4.09 5.19 1.90
CA GLN A 46 4.94 4.07 1.52
C GLN A 46 6.43 4.44 1.61
N THR A 47 6.79 5.68 1.28
CA THR A 47 8.16 6.18 1.35
C THR A 47 8.63 6.31 2.80
N VAL A 48 7.79 6.88 3.67
CA VAL A 48 8.08 6.99 5.11
C VAL A 48 8.19 5.61 5.75
N LEU A 49 7.29 4.67 5.44
CA LEU A 49 7.36 3.30 5.95
C LEU A 49 8.63 2.55 5.52
N LYS A 50 9.11 2.79 4.30
CA LYS A 50 10.39 2.25 3.84
C LYS A 50 11.54 2.84 4.63
N ALA A 51 11.58 4.16 4.79
CA ALA A 51 12.61 4.83 5.57
C ALA A 51 12.62 4.36 7.04
N LEU A 52 11.45 4.18 7.65
CA LEU A 52 11.32 3.66 9.02
C LEU A 52 11.82 2.22 9.16
N ARG A 53 11.68 1.39 8.12
CA ARG A 53 12.19 0.01 8.09
C ARG A 53 13.71 -0.06 7.93
N GLU A 54 14.30 0.95 7.29
CA GLU A 54 15.76 1.05 7.12
C GLU A 54 16.44 1.57 8.38
N VAL A 55 15.68 2.13 9.35
CA VAL A 55 16.23 2.52 10.65
C VAL A 55 16.72 1.26 11.37
N PRO A 56 17.99 1.21 11.82
CA PRO A 56 18.51 0.06 12.53
C PRO A 56 17.80 -0.12 13.88
N ASP A 57 17.47 -1.36 14.21
CA ASP A 57 16.87 -1.73 15.50
C ASP A 57 17.75 -1.32 16.69
N ILE A 58 19.07 -1.29 16.47
CA ILE A 58 20.06 -0.94 17.49
C ILE A 58 20.63 0.44 17.19
N ARG A 59 20.47 1.35 18.15
CA ARG A 59 21.08 2.69 18.13
C ARG A 59 22.51 2.63 18.66
N GLN A 60 23.46 2.30 17.78
CA GLN A 60 24.88 2.11 18.15
C GLN A 60 25.47 3.31 18.92
N GLU A 61 25.21 4.54 18.46
CA GLU A 61 25.64 5.78 19.14
C GLU A 61 25.30 5.80 20.64
N LYS A 62 24.08 5.37 21.01
CA LYS A 62 23.64 5.35 22.41
C LYS A 62 24.34 4.24 23.19
N VAL A 63 24.58 3.09 22.56
CA VAL A 63 25.26 1.95 23.18
C VAL A 63 26.71 2.33 23.48
N GLU A 64 27.41 2.87 22.49
CA GLU A 64 28.80 3.34 22.63
C GLU A 64 28.92 4.44 23.69
N GLY A 65 28.01 5.41 23.71
CA GLY A 65 28.00 6.46 24.71
C GLY A 65 27.76 5.96 26.15
N ILE A 66 27.01 4.86 26.32
CA ILE A 66 26.83 4.22 27.62
C ILE A 66 28.06 3.37 27.99
N LEU A 67 28.61 2.61 27.04
CA LEU A 67 29.83 1.83 27.23
C LEU A 67 30.99 2.71 27.68
N GLY A 68 31.23 3.85 27.02
CA GLY A 68 32.27 4.79 27.42
C GLY A 68 32.09 5.33 28.84
N LYS A 69 30.85 5.55 29.30
CA LYS A 69 30.58 5.96 30.70
C LYS A 69 30.87 4.85 31.69
N ILE A 70 30.60 3.59 31.31
CA ILE A 70 30.92 2.42 32.13
C ILE A 70 32.44 2.27 32.25
N GLU A 71 33.17 2.34 31.13
CA GLU A 71 34.64 2.26 31.11
C GLU A 71 35.30 3.38 31.92
N ALA A 72 34.75 4.60 31.84
CA ALA A 72 35.22 5.74 32.61
C ALA A 72 34.83 5.67 34.12
N GLY A 73 34.07 4.65 34.55
CA GLY A 73 33.59 4.53 35.93
C GLY A 73 32.56 5.59 36.33
N GLN A 74 32.00 6.33 35.36
CA GLN A 74 31.03 7.40 35.56
C GLN A 74 29.57 6.93 35.41
N TYR A 75 29.38 5.62 35.22
CA TYR A 75 28.05 5.02 35.16
C TYR A 75 27.50 4.78 36.56
N ASP A 76 26.86 5.80 37.13
CA ASP A 76 26.13 5.71 38.39
C ASP A 76 24.62 5.66 38.13
N VAL A 77 23.97 4.59 38.56
CA VAL A 77 22.52 4.41 38.43
C VAL A 77 21.94 4.28 39.82
N LYS A 78 21.07 5.23 40.19
CA LYS A 78 20.42 5.22 41.50
C LYS A 78 19.36 4.13 41.53
N GLY A 79 19.30 3.38 42.63
CA GLY A 79 18.31 2.30 42.80
C GLY A 79 16.85 2.79 42.67
N ARG A 80 16.58 4.06 43.01
CA ARG A 80 15.27 4.69 42.81
C ARG A 80 14.88 4.77 41.34
N ASP A 81 15.82 5.13 40.46
CA ASP A 81 15.57 5.29 39.03
C ASP A 81 15.29 3.91 38.39
N VAL A 82 15.94 2.87 38.88
CA VAL A 82 15.68 1.48 38.49
C VAL A 82 14.27 1.06 38.91
N ALA A 83 13.90 1.30 40.17
CA ALA A 83 12.56 0.96 40.68
C ALA A 83 11.45 1.69 39.91
N GLU A 84 11.64 2.98 39.63
CA GLU A 84 10.71 3.78 38.83
C GLU A 84 10.53 3.21 37.42
N LYS A 85 11.63 2.84 36.75
CA LYS A 85 11.57 2.23 35.41
C LYS A 85 10.84 0.89 35.41
N VAL A 86 11.10 0.04 36.40
CA VAL A 86 10.42 -1.27 36.53
C VAL A 86 8.92 -1.06 36.68
N ILE A 87 8.50 -0.20 37.62
CA ILE A 87 7.09 0.14 37.84
C ILE A 87 6.46 0.67 36.55
N ARG A 88 7.09 1.67 35.91
CA ARG A 88 6.57 2.27 34.67
C ARG A 88 6.41 1.24 33.55
N SER A 89 7.39 0.34 33.36
CA SER A 89 7.32 -0.70 32.33
C SER A 89 6.17 -1.71 32.52
N VAL A 90 5.79 -1.97 33.77
CA VAL A 90 4.65 -2.84 34.09
C VAL A 90 3.33 -2.16 33.75
N PHE A 91 3.24 -0.84 33.98
CA PHE A 91 2.04 -0.07 33.68
C PHE A 91 1.89 0.30 32.20
N ASP A 92 2.98 0.59 31.48
CA ASP A 92 2.97 0.91 30.04
C ASP A 92 2.49 -0.27 29.19
N ARG A 93 2.72 -1.51 29.65
CA ARG A 93 2.31 -2.73 28.93
C ARG A 93 0.80 -2.98 28.95
N LYS A 94 0.04 -2.15 29.66
CA LYS A 94 -1.42 -2.28 29.86
C LYS A 94 -2.25 -1.28 29.05
N ALA A 95 -1.63 -0.52 28.13
CA ALA A 95 -2.31 0.37 27.18
C ALA A 95 -2.30 -0.20 25.76
#